data_AF-A0A0H3XKP9-F1
#
_entry.id   AF-A0A0H3XKP9-F1
#
_cell.length_a   1.000
_cell.length_b   1.000
_cell.length_c   1.000
_cell.angle_alpha   90.00
_cell.angle_beta   90.00
_cell.angle_gamma   90.00
#
_symmetry.space_group_name_H-M   'P 1'
#
loop_
_entity.id
_entity.type
_entity.pdbx_description
1 polymer ?
#
loop_
_entity_poly.entity_id
_entity_poly.type
_entity_poly.pdbx_seq_one_letter_code
_entity_poly.pdbx_strand_id
1 'polypeptide(L)'
;MKKVFIAYHLGKDDEYKNQFLEKFQEKINITNESYYPEEVNDRLFSDQDLINKIKQEVLQATNVTIVLIGSETWKRKNVDWEIAASLQKPKSLILGIFLPTNNNYGFTKKLIDEKTIPARLFENYKKGYLQLYNWNPISMKPFEWISAAEEQATQTAHNNLALLRQNR
;
A
#
# COMPACT_ATOMS: atom_id res chain seq x y z
N MET A 1 1.52 -16.82 11.33
CA MET A 1 0.49 -16.04 10.59
C MET A 1 1.07 -14.66 10.30
N LYS A 2 1.12 -14.21 9.03
CA LYS A 2 1.77 -12.93 8.68
C LYS A 2 0.91 -11.74 9.04
N LYS A 3 1.50 -10.70 9.63
CA LYS A 3 0.81 -9.43 9.89
C LYS A 3 0.80 -8.60 8.60
N VAL A 4 -0.38 -8.15 8.20
CA VAL A 4 -0.64 -7.36 6.99
C VAL A 4 -0.95 -5.93 7.39
N PHE A 5 -0.29 -4.98 6.73
CA PHE A 5 -0.60 -3.56 6.83
C PHE A 5 -1.45 -3.12 5.64
N ILE A 6 -2.43 -2.24 5.86
CA ILE A 6 -3.25 -1.64 4.80
C ILE A 6 -2.89 -0.16 4.68
N ALA A 7 -2.28 0.20 3.55
CA ALA A 7 -2.04 1.59 3.15
C ALA A 7 -3.20 2.07 2.26
N TYR A 8 -3.77 3.24 2.57
CA TYR A 8 -4.96 3.74 1.86
C TYR A 8 -5.16 5.25 2.10
N HIS A 9 -6.08 5.88 1.37
CA HIS A 9 -6.47 7.25 1.65
C HIS A 9 -7.45 7.33 2.83
N LEU A 10 -6.97 7.69 4.02
CA LEU A 10 -7.82 8.00 5.17
C LEU A 10 -8.85 9.10 4.82
N GLY A 11 -10.12 8.87 5.13
CA GLY A 11 -11.25 9.77 4.84
C GLY A 11 -11.96 9.51 3.51
N LYS A 12 -11.28 9.03 2.47
CA LYS A 12 -11.89 8.76 1.14
C LYS A 12 -12.06 7.29 0.83
N ASP A 13 -11.17 6.44 1.35
CA ASP A 13 -11.18 4.99 1.10
C ASP A 13 -11.55 4.20 2.38
N ASP A 14 -12.02 4.87 3.44
CA ASP A 14 -12.33 4.27 4.75
C ASP A 14 -13.34 3.14 4.65
N GLU A 15 -14.39 3.33 3.84
CA GLU A 15 -15.44 2.33 3.64
C GLU A 15 -14.85 1.03 3.07
N TYR A 16 -14.02 1.12 2.03
CA TYR A 16 -13.35 -0.04 1.43
C TYR A 16 -12.40 -0.72 2.41
N LYS A 17 -11.65 0.06 3.17
CA LYS A 17 -10.78 -0.47 4.21
C LYS A 17 -11.58 -1.18 5.30
N ASN A 18 -12.73 -0.67 5.72
CA ASN A 18 -13.60 -1.32 6.70
C ASN A 18 -14.24 -2.60 6.15
N GLN A 19 -14.73 -2.60 4.91
CA GLN A 19 -15.23 -3.81 4.26
C GLN A 19 -14.13 -4.89 4.12
N PHE A 20 -12.88 -4.48 3.84
CA PHE A 20 -11.76 -5.41 3.80
C PHE A 20 -11.53 -6.08 5.16
N LEU A 21 -11.54 -5.29 6.24
CA LEU A 21 -11.38 -5.83 7.59
C LEU A 21 -12.52 -6.78 7.94
N GLU A 22 -13.77 -6.35 7.78
CA GLU A 22 -14.96 -7.17 8.09
C GLU A 22 -14.86 -8.55 7.44
N LYS A 23 -14.42 -8.60 6.18
CA LYS A 23 -14.34 -9.86 5.43
C LYS A 23 -13.11 -10.72 5.72
N PHE A 24 -11.97 -10.12 6.07
CA PHE A 24 -10.69 -10.82 6.07
C PHE A 24 -9.91 -10.81 7.39
N GLN A 25 -10.28 -9.97 8.38
CA GLN A 25 -9.52 -9.85 9.63
C GLN A 25 -9.49 -11.13 10.46
N GLU A 26 -10.48 -12.02 10.32
CA GLU A 26 -10.47 -13.33 10.99
C GLU A 26 -9.50 -14.32 10.35
N LYS A 27 -9.18 -14.15 9.06
CA LYS A 27 -8.35 -15.06 8.26
C LYS A 27 -6.93 -14.53 8.03
N ILE A 28 -6.76 -13.22 8.14
CA ILE A 28 -5.54 -12.48 7.88
C ILE A 28 -5.27 -11.60 9.10
N ASN A 29 -4.08 -11.71 9.68
CA ASN A 29 -3.72 -10.88 10.82
C ASN A 29 -3.44 -9.46 10.33
N ILE A 30 -4.43 -8.57 10.38
CA ILE A 30 -4.31 -7.20 9.85
C ILE A 30 -3.97 -6.23 10.98
N THR A 31 -2.96 -5.39 10.78
CA THR A 31 -2.71 -4.20 11.62
C THR A 31 -3.43 -3.02 10.97
N ASN A 32 -4.25 -2.33 11.75
CA ASN A 32 -5.11 -1.25 11.27
C ASN A 32 -4.60 0.15 11.68
N GLU A 33 -3.36 0.22 12.17
CA GLU A 33 -2.74 1.47 12.60
C GLU A 33 -2.21 2.19 11.37
N SER A 34 -3.01 3.04 10.72
CA SER A 34 -2.42 4.01 9.78
C SER A 34 -1.60 5.01 10.58
N TYR A 35 -0.36 5.22 10.17
CA TYR A 35 0.55 6.12 10.87
C TYR A 35 0.29 7.56 10.45
N TYR A 36 -0.80 8.16 10.91
CA TYR A 36 -0.90 9.60 10.90
C TYR A 36 -1.95 10.10 11.89
N PRO A 37 -1.56 10.41 13.13
CA PRO A 37 -2.25 11.43 13.88
C PRO A 37 -2.21 12.70 13.04
N GLU A 38 -3.35 13.36 12.82
CA GLU A 38 -3.38 14.73 12.26
C GLU A 38 -2.45 15.70 13.05
N GLU A 39 -2.02 15.29 14.24
CA GLU A 39 -1.10 15.94 15.17
C GLU A 39 0.40 15.67 14.93
N VAL A 40 0.80 14.71 14.08
CA VAL A 40 2.22 14.56 13.72
C VAL A 40 2.58 15.71 12.81
N ASN A 41 3.10 16.76 13.44
CA ASN A 41 3.52 17.96 12.75
C ASN A 41 4.72 17.62 11.86
N ASP A 42 4.45 17.41 10.57
CA ASP A 42 5.46 17.24 9.51
C ASP A 42 6.52 18.34 9.47
N ARG A 43 6.30 19.47 10.16
CA ARG A 43 7.31 20.53 10.29
C ARG A 43 8.39 20.21 11.33
N LEU A 44 8.17 19.22 12.20
CA LEU A 44 9.08 18.86 13.30
C LEU A 44 9.97 17.66 12.98
N PHE A 45 9.64 16.86 11.96
CA PHE A 45 10.37 15.66 11.60
C PHE A 45 10.77 15.72 10.13
N SER A 46 11.97 15.24 9.79
CA SER A 46 12.31 15.05 8.38
C SER A 46 11.47 13.90 7.80
N ASP A 47 11.26 13.91 6.48
CA ASP A 47 10.55 12.81 5.80
C ASP A 47 11.18 11.43 6.14
N GLN A 48 12.50 11.38 6.33
CA GLN A 48 13.22 10.14 6.68
C GLN A 48 12.97 9.72 8.13
N ASP A 49 12.83 10.66 9.08
CA ASP A 49 12.47 10.35 10.46
C ASP A 49 11.06 9.78 10.54
N LEU A 50 10.13 10.34 9.76
CA LEU A 50 8.75 9.86 9.67
C LEU A 50 8.70 8.45 9.07
N ILE A 51 9.46 8.19 8.00
CA ILE A 51 9.60 6.84 7.44
C ILE A 51 10.17 5.86 8.48
N ASN A 52 11.19 6.25 9.23
CA ASN A 52 11.77 5.41 10.25
C ASN A 52 10.78 5.11 11.38
N LYS A 53 9.98 6.10 11.78
CA LYS A 53 8.89 5.92 12.74
C LYS A 53 7.81 4.99 12.21
N ILE A 54 7.32 5.19 10.99
CA ILE A 54 6.36 4.26 10.33
C ILE A 54 6.93 2.83 10.35
N LYS A 55 8.21 2.69 10.01
CA LYS A 55 8.89 1.39 9.97
C LYS A 55 8.97 0.73 11.35
N GLN A 56 9.22 1.49 12.41
CA GLN A 56 9.39 1.00 13.77
C GLN A 56 8.06 0.80 14.51
N GLU A 57 7.10 1.69 14.32
CA GLU A 57 5.87 1.73 15.11
C GLU A 57 4.76 0.91 14.43
N VAL A 58 4.62 1.03 13.11
CA VAL A 58 3.51 0.37 12.37
C VAL A 58 3.97 -0.90 11.67
N LEU A 59 5.13 -0.84 11.00
CA LEU A 59 5.54 -1.93 10.12
C LEU A 59 6.46 -2.95 10.79
N GLN A 60 6.91 -2.77 12.04
CA GLN A 60 7.90 -3.66 12.67
C GLN A 60 7.48 -5.13 12.58
N ALA A 61 6.23 -5.41 12.94
CA ALA A 61 5.66 -6.76 12.93
C ALA A 61 5.02 -7.19 11.60
N THR A 62 4.99 -6.31 10.58
CA THR A 62 4.33 -6.59 9.29
C THR A 62 5.32 -6.88 8.18
N ASN A 63 5.07 -7.91 7.38
CA ASN A 63 5.89 -8.24 6.22
C ASN A 63 5.14 -8.07 4.91
N VAL A 64 3.86 -7.71 4.98
CA VAL A 64 2.98 -7.54 3.84
C VAL A 64 2.31 -6.19 3.94
N THR A 65 2.31 -5.44 2.83
CA THR A 65 1.57 -4.20 2.67
C THR A 65 0.60 -4.34 1.52
N ILE A 66 -0.68 -4.17 1.79
CA ILE A 66 -1.72 -4.04 0.77
C ILE A 66 -2.01 -2.55 0.61
N VAL A 67 -1.90 -2.05 -0.61
CA VAL A 67 -2.26 -0.67 -0.95
C VAL A 67 -3.64 -0.69 -1.59
N LEU A 68 -4.63 -0.05 -0.96
CA LEU A 68 -5.93 0.21 -1.58
C LEU A 68 -5.82 1.51 -2.39
N ILE A 69 -6.10 1.43 -3.69
CA ILE A 69 -5.84 2.49 -4.65
C ILE A 69 -7.17 3.04 -5.17
N GLY A 70 -7.70 4.06 -4.49
CA GLY A 70 -8.85 4.86 -4.89
C GLY A 70 -8.50 6.06 -5.77
N SER A 71 -9.47 6.94 -6.02
CA SER A 71 -9.37 8.08 -6.94
C SER A 71 -8.25 9.07 -6.62
N GLU A 72 -7.91 9.22 -5.33
CA GLU A 72 -6.98 10.24 -4.85
C GLU A 72 -5.82 9.68 -4.02
N THR A 73 -5.74 8.36 -3.85
CA THR A 73 -4.68 7.71 -3.07
C THR A 73 -3.28 8.10 -3.58
N TRP A 74 -3.11 8.24 -4.89
CA TRP A 74 -1.85 8.64 -5.53
C TRP A 74 -1.34 10.03 -5.12
N LYS A 75 -2.22 10.89 -4.61
CA LYS A 75 -1.89 12.26 -4.16
C LYS A 75 -1.39 12.31 -2.73
N ARG A 76 -1.53 11.23 -1.96
CA ARG A 76 -1.32 11.22 -0.52
C ARG A 76 0.14 10.97 -0.19
N LYS A 77 0.77 11.96 0.46
CA LYS A 77 2.14 11.82 0.96
C LYS A 77 2.28 10.65 1.93
N ASN A 78 1.30 10.48 2.83
CA ASN A 78 1.31 9.42 3.85
C ASN A 78 1.36 8.05 3.20
N VAL A 79 0.58 7.84 2.14
CA VAL A 79 0.58 6.57 1.40
C VAL A 79 1.92 6.36 0.69
N ASP A 80 2.51 7.39 0.08
CA ASP A 80 3.85 7.28 -0.50
C ASP A 80 4.90 6.92 0.55
N TRP A 81 4.83 7.50 1.74
CA TRP A 81 5.76 7.25 2.84
C TRP A 81 5.58 5.84 3.42
N GLU A 82 4.34 5.38 3.58
CA GLU A 82 4.02 4.00 3.97
C GLU A 82 4.60 3.00 2.97
N ILE A 83 4.42 3.23 1.67
CA ILE A 83 5.01 2.40 0.61
C ILE A 83 6.55 2.46 0.67
N ALA A 84 7.13 3.65 0.85
CA ALA A 84 8.57 3.83 0.96
C ALA A 84 9.14 3.04 2.16
N ALA A 85 8.49 3.13 3.33
CA ALA A 85 8.87 2.41 4.54
C ALA A 85 8.80 0.89 4.32
N SER A 86 7.74 0.40 3.67
CA SER A 86 7.59 -1.01 3.31
C SER A 86 8.69 -1.50 2.37
N LEU A 87 9.05 -0.72 1.34
CA LEU A 87 10.11 -1.08 0.40
C LEU A 87 11.52 -1.09 1.03
N GLN A 88 11.74 -0.37 2.13
CA GLN A 88 13.01 -0.42 2.88
C GLN A 88 13.14 -1.66 3.77
N LYS A 89 12.06 -2.44 3.96
CA LYS A 89 12.12 -3.68 4.74
C LYS A 89 12.64 -4.82 3.87
N PRO A 90 13.64 -5.60 4.34
CA PRO A 90 14.04 -6.82 3.67
C PRO A 90 12.87 -7.78 3.52
N LYS A 91 12.71 -8.39 2.34
CA LYS A 91 11.67 -9.38 2.05
C LYS A 91 10.24 -8.88 2.32
N SER A 92 10.00 -7.58 2.15
CA SER A 92 8.64 -7.05 2.21
C SER A 92 7.86 -7.47 0.98
N LEU A 93 6.58 -7.78 1.19
CA LEU A 93 5.65 -8.06 0.11
C LEU A 93 4.73 -6.86 -0.01
N ILE A 94 4.54 -6.38 -1.23
CA ILE A 94 3.61 -5.30 -1.50
C ILE A 94 2.65 -5.77 -2.57
N LEU A 95 1.36 -5.47 -2.38
CA LEU A 95 0.30 -5.73 -3.35
C LEU A 95 -0.51 -4.43 -3.53
N GLY A 96 -0.99 -4.17 -4.74
CA GLY A 96 -1.94 -3.08 -4.98
C GLY A 96 -3.32 -3.61 -5.35
N ILE A 97 -4.37 -2.97 -4.86
CA ILE A 97 -5.76 -3.28 -5.20
C ILE A 97 -6.43 -1.99 -5.66
N PHE A 98 -6.79 -1.90 -6.94
CA PHE A 98 -7.59 -0.78 -7.43
C PHE A 98 -9.01 -0.86 -6.91
N LEU A 99 -9.47 0.22 -6.29
CA LEU A 99 -10.84 0.39 -5.84
C LEU A 99 -11.72 0.84 -7.02
N PRO A 100 -13.05 0.61 -6.97
CA PRO A 100 -13.98 1.05 -8.01
C PRO A 100 -13.96 2.57 -8.28
N THR A 101 -13.47 3.36 -7.34
CA THR A 101 -13.33 4.81 -7.46
C THR A 101 -12.13 5.24 -8.31
N ASN A 102 -11.20 4.34 -8.63
CA ASN A 102 -10.00 4.66 -9.41
C ASN A 102 -10.23 4.44 -10.91
N ASN A 103 -9.65 5.30 -11.75
CA ASN A 103 -9.79 5.20 -13.22
C ASN A 103 -9.18 3.92 -13.82
N ASN A 104 -8.22 3.31 -13.13
CA ASN A 104 -7.65 2.01 -13.50
C ASN A 104 -8.48 0.81 -13.00
N TYR A 105 -9.63 1.03 -12.37
CA TYR A 105 -10.49 -0.07 -11.99
C TYR A 105 -10.94 -0.87 -13.22
N GLY A 106 -10.84 -2.19 -13.14
CA GLY A 106 -11.10 -3.06 -14.27
C GLY A 106 -9.97 -3.08 -15.30
N PHE A 107 -8.77 -2.59 -14.95
CA PHE A 107 -7.63 -2.63 -15.86
C PHE A 107 -7.37 -4.06 -16.37
N THR A 108 -7.06 -4.16 -17.65
CA THR A 108 -6.32 -5.29 -18.19
C THR A 108 -4.84 -4.93 -18.14
N LYS A 109 -3.95 -5.90 -17.89
CA LYS A 109 -2.51 -5.72 -17.55
C LYS A 109 -1.65 -4.83 -18.48
N LYS A 110 -2.22 -4.24 -19.55
CA LYS A 110 -1.52 -3.41 -20.53
C LYS A 110 -1.91 -1.92 -20.52
N LEU A 111 -2.93 -1.48 -19.78
CA LEU A 111 -3.36 -0.08 -19.75
C LEU A 111 -3.57 0.37 -18.30
N ILE A 112 -2.51 0.92 -17.70
CA ILE A 112 -2.58 1.62 -16.41
C ILE A 112 -2.23 3.08 -16.69
N ASP A 113 -3.13 3.99 -16.34
CA ASP A 113 -2.83 5.41 -16.23
C ASP A 113 -1.93 5.63 -15.01
N GLU A 114 -0.64 5.84 -15.28
CA GLU A 114 0.39 6.07 -14.27
C GLU A 114 0.11 7.29 -13.38
N LYS A 115 -0.75 8.21 -13.80
CA LYS A 115 -1.10 9.42 -13.05
C LYS A 115 -2.15 9.19 -11.96
N THR A 116 -2.75 8.01 -11.92
CA THR A 116 -3.81 7.67 -10.94
C THR A 116 -3.41 6.54 -9.99
N ILE A 117 -2.12 6.17 -9.96
CA ILE A 117 -1.53 5.19 -9.04
C ILE A 117 -0.34 5.84 -8.31
N PRO A 118 -0.06 5.53 -7.03
CA PRO A 118 1.15 6.02 -6.38
C PRO A 118 2.40 5.68 -7.19
N ALA A 119 3.21 6.69 -7.53
CA ALA A 119 4.34 6.56 -8.46
C ALA A 119 5.33 5.46 -8.04
N ARG A 120 5.63 5.36 -6.73
CA ARG A 120 6.51 4.34 -6.17
C ARG A 120 5.95 2.92 -6.31
N LEU A 121 4.64 2.77 -6.20
CA LEU A 121 3.96 1.50 -6.42
C LEU A 121 4.03 1.10 -7.91
N PHE A 122 3.75 2.05 -8.80
CA PHE A 122 3.79 1.82 -10.24
C PHE A 122 5.18 1.44 -10.75
N GLU A 123 6.24 2.09 -10.28
CA GLU A 123 7.61 1.73 -10.65
C GLU A 123 8.00 0.32 -10.21
N ASN A 124 7.55 -0.13 -9.04
CA ASN A 124 7.78 -1.50 -8.58
C ASN A 124 6.93 -2.51 -9.35
N TYR A 125 5.70 -2.15 -9.74
CA TYR A 125 4.88 -2.96 -10.63
C TYR A 125 5.54 -3.18 -12.00
N LYS A 126 6.02 -2.11 -12.65
CA LYS A 126 6.71 -2.18 -13.95
C LYS A 126 7.94 -3.08 -13.94
N LYS A 127 8.60 -3.18 -12.79
CA LYS A 127 9.80 -4.00 -12.60
C LYS A 127 9.50 -5.42 -12.14
N GLY A 128 8.21 -5.77 -12.02
CA GLY A 128 7.75 -7.10 -11.64
C GLY A 128 7.79 -7.40 -10.13
N TYR A 129 8.19 -6.43 -9.29
CA TYR A 129 8.37 -6.62 -7.85
C TYR A 129 7.04 -6.88 -7.12
N LEU A 130 5.93 -6.35 -7.63
CA LEU A 130 4.61 -6.50 -7.03
C LEU A 130 3.53 -6.78 -8.06
N GLN A 131 2.40 -7.28 -7.58
CA GLN A 131 1.20 -7.55 -8.37
C GLN A 131 0.11 -6.52 -8.05
N LEU A 132 -0.70 -6.22 -9.06
CA LEU A 132 -1.88 -5.38 -8.97
C LEU A 132 -3.13 -6.21 -9.21
N TYR A 133 -4.19 -5.92 -8.47
CA TYR A 133 -5.48 -6.60 -8.53
C TYR A 133 -6.61 -5.58 -8.59
N ASN A 134 -7.82 -6.04 -8.93
CA ASN A 134 -9.04 -5.24 -8.82
C ASN A 134 -9.80 -5.62 -7.56
N TRP A 135 -10.38 -4.62 -6.91
CA TRP A 135 -11.35 -4.83 -5.84
C TRP A 135 -12.55 -5.63 -6.37
N ASN A 136 -12.89 -6.71 -5.68
CA ASN A 136 -14.12 -7.45 -5.95
C ASN A 136 -14.62 -8.03 -4.63
N PRO A 137 -15.68 -7.45 -4.03
CA PRO A 137 -16.14 -7.84 -2.71
C PRO A 137 -16.72 -9.27 -2.69
N ILE A 138 -16.92 -9.91 -3.84
CA ILE A 138 -17.40 -11.29 -3.94
C ILE A 138 -16.21 -12.25 -4.08
N SER A 139 -15.36 -12.04 -5.09
CA SER A 139 -14.37 -13.03 -5.53
C SER A 139 -12.92 -12.72 -5.18
N MET A 140 -12.61 -11.61 -4.51
CA MET A 140 -11.23 -11.30 -4.13
C MET A 140 -10.67 -12.32 -3.14
N LYS A 141 -9.38 -12.63 -3.28
CA LYS A 141 -8.71 -13.65 -2.47
C LYS A 141 -7.33 -13.18 -1.97
N PRO A 142 -7.30 -12.20 -1.06
CA PRO A 142 -6.04 -11.60 -0.60
C PRO A 142 -5.06 -12.61 -0.02
N PHE A 143 -5.54 -13.66 0.66
CA PHE A 143 -4.68 -14.73 1.18
C PHE A 143 -3.91 -15.45 0.07
N GLU A 144 -4.59 -15.86 -1.01
CA GLU A 144 -3.96 -16.51 -2.16
C GLU A 144 -2.97 -15.56 -2.86
N TRP A 145 -3.30 -14.28 -2.97
CA TRP A 145 -2.43 -13.27 -3.57
C TRP A 145 -1.15 -13.03 -2.76
N ILE A 146 -1.25 -13.06 -1.42
CA ILE A 146 -0.10 -12.96 -0.54
C ILE A 146 0.80 -14.18 -0.70
N SER A 147 0.24 -15.39 -0.68
CA SER A 147 1.00 -16.62 -0.90
C SER A 147 1.72 -16.61 -2.26
N ALA A 148 1.06 -16.18 -3.33
CA ALA A 148 1.67 -16.08 -4.64
C ALA A 148 2.81 -15.05 -4.70
N ALA A 149 2.69 -13.92 -3.98
CA ALA A 149 3.75 -12.91 -3.92
C ALA A 149 5.01 -13.43 -3.20
N GLU A 150 4.88 -14.35 -2.25
CA GLU A 150 6.00 -14.99 -1.55
C GLU A 150 6.86 -15.83 -2.49
N GLU A 151 6.22 -16.61 -3.34
CA GLU A 151 6.89 -17.46 -4.32
C GLU A 151 7.67 -16.63 -5.36
N GLN A 152 7.23 -15.39 -5.60
CA GLN A 152 7.81 -14.47 -6.59
C GLN A 152 8.83 -13.48 -5.99
N ALA A 153 9.12 -13.55 -4.68
CA ALA A 153 9.93 -12.58 -3.94
C ALA A 153 11.44 -12.60 -4.26
N THR A 154 11.84 -13.09 -5.43
CA THR A 154 13.23 -13.11 -5.93
C THR A 154 13.69 -11.77 -6.48
N GLN A 155 12.77 -10.81 -6.67
CA GLN A 155 13.04 -9.51 -7.26
C GLN A 155 13.39 -8.46 -6.20
N THR A 156 14.18 -7.46 -6.60
CA THR A 156 14.67 -6.41 -5.69
C THR A 156 13.71 -5.22 -5.66
N ALA A 157 13.39 -4.73 -4.46
CA ALA A 157 12.58 -3.53 -4.27
C ALA A 157 13.29 -2.28 -4.83
N HIS A 158 12.55 -1.39 -5.49
CA HIS A 158 13.06 -0.12 -5.98
C HIS A 158 12.46 1.05 -5.20
N ASN A 159 13.32 1.84 -4.53
CA ASN A 159 12.87 2.91 -3.64
C ASN A 159 13.64 4.23 -3.82
N ASN A 160 13.97 4.58 -5.07
CA ASN A 160 14.84 5.72 -5.39
C ASN A 160 14.08 7.00 -5.77
N LEU A 161 12.74 6.98 -5.71
CA LEU A 161 11.94 8.18 -5.99
C LEU A 161 11.98 9.14 -4.80
N ALA A 162 12.10 10.44 -5.11
CA ALA A 162 11.90 11.49 -4.12
C ALA A 162 10.54 11.33 -3.43
N LEU A 163 10.50 11.62 -2.13
CA LEU A 163 9.26 11.52 -1.34
C LEU A 163 8.29 12.62 -1.76
N LEU A 164 7.00 12.28 -1.76
CA LEU A 164 5.95 13.29 -1.90
C LEU A 164 5.99 14.23 -0.68
N ARG A 165 6.22 15.52 -0.93
CA ARG A 165 6.34 16.55 0.12
C ARG A 165 5.04 17.29 0.43
N GLN A 166 4.06 17.21 -0.47
CA GLN A 166 2.77 17.88 -0.33
C GLN A 166 1.67 16.97 -0.82
N ASN A 167 0.53 17.00 -0.11
CA ASN A 167 -0.70 16.41 -0.63
C ASN A 167 -1.15 17.26 -1.83
N ARG A 168 -1.29 16.63 -3.00
CA ARG A 168 -1.83 17.29 -4.19
C ARG A 168 -3.35 17.31 -4.19
#